data_AF-A0A0D1VMW1-F1
#
_entry.id   AF-A0A0D1VMW1-F1
#
_cell.length_a   1.000
_cell.length_b   1.000
_cell.length_c   1.000
_cell.angle_alpha   90.00
_cell.angle_beta   90.00
_cell.angle_gamma   90.00
#
_symmetry.space_group_name_H-M   'P 1'
#
loop_
_entity.id
_entity.type
_entity.pdbx_description
1 polymer ?
#
loop_
_entity_poly.entity_id
_entity_poly.type
_entity_poly.pdbx_seq_one_letter_code
_entity_poly.pdbx_strand_id
1 'polypeptide(L)'
;MFHTPNLNGWKKKYMPKRLNEGFGLQHMKLYGFDDEIMLSGANLSNDYFTNRLDRYHLFASKELTDFYAAVHEAVCDLSYTLIPSDERPGGFELISPHERGFPDPLWHTKRFKQYAKETLEPLIHKKARQKMFPVPFTKEKTFVYPLAQFDVLLGDPKNIAFLDYEFASYTSTEKPAITRLLTNLAEDERLQKSRWTFTAGYFNIDPDICKLLIAAAPEPGVLVPGSKAFEKACTVITASPWANGFYGSPGVSGMLPAAYTLLSRRFLRTVASAGKENQIQLKEWRKGTVGERGAMTYHAKGLWVTLPPQLGSEPEKTVDEAGPSITVVGSSNYTKRSYSLDLEIGAMVVTGDDRLKARLRKETENLEADATITTQDDLAKVDRRVGLRVRLALWLVEALGGAL
;
A
#
# COMPACT_ATOMS: atom_id res chain seq x y z
N MET A 1 1.83 -13.41 18.70
CA MET A 1 1.82 -13.99 17.34
C MET A 1 0.39 -14.03 16.82
N PHE A 2 0.07 -13.20 15.82
CA PHE A 2 -1.25 -13.15 15.22
C PHE A 2 -1.53 -14.39 14.36
N HIS A 3 -2.77 -14.86 14.36
CA HIS A 3 -3.24 -15.92 13.48
C HIS A 3 -4.54 -15.49 12.80
N THR A 4 -4.57 -15.59 11.46
CA THR A 4 -5.77 -15.27 10.70
C THR A 4 -6.94 -16.19 11.05
N PRO A 5 -8.15 -15.62 11.25
CA PRO A 5 -9.37 -16.42 11.45
C PRO A 5 -9.83 -17.15 10.17
N ASN A 6 -9.26 -16.82 9.00
CA ASN A 6 -9.65 -17.44 7.73
C ASN A 6 -9.04 -18.84 7.50
N LEU A 7 -8.05 -19.24 8.31
CA LEU A 7 -7.41 -20.56 8.24
C LEU A 7 -7.80 -21.42 9.46
N ASN A 8 -8.99 -22.02 9.41
CA ASN A 8 -9.57 -22.81 10.51
C ASN A 8 -9.93 -24.25 10.11
N GLY A 9 -10.15 -25.12 11.12
CA GLY A 9 -10.66 -26.48 10.96
C GLY A 9 -9.90 -27.36 9.95
N TRP A 10 -10.64 -28.04 9.07
CA TRP A 10 -10.11 -28.95 8.05
C TRP A 10 -9.15 -28.25 7.07
N LYS A 11 -9.35 -26.96 6.79
CA LYS A 11 -8.45 -26.20 5.91
C LYS A 11 -7.03 -26.15 6.48
N LYS A 12 -6.86 -25.98 7.79
CA LYS A 12 -5.54 -25.99 8.45
C LYS A 12 -4.89 -27.38 8.44
N LYS A 13 -5.69 -28.47 8.50
CA LYS A 13 -5.18 -29.85 8.59
C LYS A 13 -4.57 -30.37 7.28
N TYR A 14 -5.07 -29.92 6.13
CA TYR A 14 -4.62 -30.40 4.82
C TYR A 14 -3.79 -29.38 4.02
N MET A 15 -3.66 -28.14 4.50
CA MET A 15 -2.87 -27.12 3.82
C MET A 15 -1.37 -27.26 4.11
N PRO A 16 -0.51 -27.29 3.08
CA PRO A 16 0.94 -27.17 3.26
C PRO A 16 1.29 -25.88 4.01
N LYS A 17 2.16 -25.97 5.03
CA LYS A 17 2.57 -24.81 5.86
C LYS A 17 3.05 -23.59 5.04
N ARG A 18 3.61 -23.82 3.84
CA ARG A 18 4.07 -22.79 2.90
C ARG A 18 2.95 -21.95 2.26
N LEU A 19 1.69 -22.40 2.33
CA LEU A 19 0.52 -21.69 1.79
C LEU A 19 -0.29 -20.98 2.88
N ASN A 20 0.11 -21.11 4.16
CA ASN A 20 -0.58 -20.48 5.29
C ASN A 20 -0.61 -18.95 5.18
N GLU A 21 0.44 -18.36 4.60
CA GLU A 21 0.56 -16.90 4.40
C GLU A 21 -0.51 -16.36 3.44
N GLY A 22 -1.04 -17.19 2.53
CA GLY A 22 -2.05 -16.79 1.55
C GLY A 22 -3.46 -16.56 2.13
N PHE A 23 -3.67 -16.83 3.42
CA PHE A 23 -4.98 -16.69 4.09
C PHE A 23 -5.10 -15.45 4.97
N GLY A 24 -4.05 -14.62 5.02
CA GLY A 24 -4.00 -13.38 5.77
C GLY A 24 -2.92 -13.36 6.83
N LEU A 25 -2.22 -12.23 6.93
CA LEU A 25 -1.13 -12.02 7.88
C LEU A 25 -1.30 -10.71 8.65
N GLN A 26 -0.64 -10.62 9.80
CA GLN A 26 -0.31 -9.33 10.37
C GLN A 26 0.76 -8.70 9.47
N HIS A 27 0.45 -7.58 8.85
CA HIS A 27 1.34 -6.90 7.92
C HIS A 27 1.66 -5.46 8.33
N MET A 28 1.11 -4.95 9.43
CA MET A 28 1.49 -3.66 10.01
C MET A 28 2.98 -3.62 10.40
N LYS A 29 3.65 -2.49 10.17
CA LYS A 29 4.98 -2.20 10.72
C LYS A 29 4.96 -0.83 11.39
N LEU A 30 5.12 -0.86 12.71
CA LEU A 30 5.04 0.29 13.60
C LEU A 30 6.29 0.28 14.46
N TYR A 31 7.03 1.39 14.49
CA TYR A 31 8.25 1.54 15.26
C TYR A 31 8.12 2.77 16.16
N GLY A 32 7.58 2.57 17.36
CA GLY A 32 7.35 3.64 18.34
C GLY A 32 8.46 3.73 19.38
N PHE A 33 8.85 4.95 19.72
CA PHE A 33 9.82 5.30 20.77
C PHE A 33 9.34 6.58 21.46
N ASP A 34 8.96 6.49 22.74
CA ASP A 34 8.41 7.61 23.52
C ASP A 34 7.24 8.29 22.80
N ASP A 35 7.41 9.55 22.37
CA ASP A 35 6.40 10.33 21.64
C ASP A 35 6.67 10.38 20.12
N GLU A 36 7.55 9.51 19.62
CA GLU A 36 7.87 9.38 18.21
C GLU A 36 7.41 8.03 17.63
N ILE A 37 6.95 8.05 16.38
CA ILE A 37 6.66 6.84 15.64
C ILE A 37 7.18 6.91 14.21
N MET A 38 7.83 5.84 13.77
CA MET A 38 8.22 5.65 12.38
C MET A 38 7.28 4.68 11.69
N LEU A 39 6.69 5.14 10.58
CA LEU A 39 5.88 4.33 9.68
C LEU A 39 6.72 3.90 8.47
N SER A 40 6.66 2.61 8.14
CA SER A 40 7.41 2.01 7.03
C SER A 40 6.71 0.76 6.50
N GLY A 41 7.12 0.33 5.31
CA GLY A 41 6.82 -1.01 4.79
C GLY A 41 7.89 -2.05 5.11
N ALA A 42 9.00 -1.65 5.73
CA ALA A 42 10.15 -2.49 6.03
C ALA A 42 9.92 -3.37 7.27
N ASN A 43 10.54 -4.54 7.31
CA ASN A 43 10.68 -5.34 8.53
C ASN A 43 12.05 -5.06 9.18
N LEU A 44 12.22 -5.43 10.45
CA LEU A 44 13.53 -5.45 11.10
C LEU A 44 14.31 -6.71 10.68
N SER A 45 14.82 -6.72 9.45
CA SER A 45 15.66 -7.80 8.94
C SER A 45 16.91 -7.26 8.25
N ASN A 46 17.94 -8.11 8.15
CA ASN A 46 19.20 -7.76 7.53
C ASN A 46 19.03 -7.15 6.13
N ASP A 47 18.11 -7.67 5.32
CA ASP A 47 17.87 -7.17 3.97
C ASP A 47 17.43 -5.70 3.97
N TYR A 48 16.47 -5.31 4.84
CA TYR A 48 16.01 -3.91 4.93
C TYR A 48 17.08 -2.98 5.49
N PHE A 49 17.96 -3.46 6.35
CA PHE A 49 19.07 -2.67 6.86
C PHE A 49 20.24 -2.52 5.87
N THR A 50 20.31 -3.35 4.82
CA THR A 50 21.49 -3.43 3.96
C THR A 50 21.21 -3.16 2.49
N ASN A 51 20.23 -3.83 1.89
CA ASN A 51 20.07 -3.88 0.44
C ASN A 51 18.64 -4.01 -0.07
N ARG A 52 17.63 -3.68 0.74
CA ARG A 52 16.22 -3.64 0.33
C ARG A 52 15.64 -2.26 0.54
N LEU A 53 15.39 -1.56 -0.56
CA LEU A 53 14.87 -0.19 -0.56
C LEU A 53 13.40 -0.18 -0.15
N ASP A 54 13.08 0.60 0.88
CA ASP A 54 11.72 0.90 1.35
C ASP A 54 11.67 2.37 1.82
N ARG A 55 10.53 2.82 2.35
CA ARG A 55 10.30 4.20 2.80
C ARG A 55 10.15 4.29 4.30
N TYR A 56 10.55 5.42 4.89
CA TYR A 56 10.57 5.61 6.33
C TYR A 56 10.15 7.05 6.66
N HIS A 57 9.03 7.20 7.37
CA HIS A 57 8.52 8.51 7.79
C HIS A 57 8.45 8.53 9.31
N LEU A 58 9.25 9.41 9.93
CA LEU A 58 9.27 9.63 11.37
C LEU A 58 8.34 10.79 11.74
N PHE A 59 7.45 10.55 12.69
CA PHE A 59 6.51 11.51 13.24
C PHE A 59 6.83 11.72 14.72
N ALA A 60 7.19 12.94 15.11
CA ALA A 60 7.28 13.34 16.52
C ALA A 60 5.93 13.91 16.95
N SER A 61 5.06 13.04 17.47
CA SER A 61 3.73 13.40 17.98
C SER A 61 3.26 12.32 18.95
N LYS A 62 3.04 12.75 20.19
CA LYS A 62 2.48 11.89 21.23
C LYS A 62 1.13 11.32 20.82
N GLU A 63 0.26 12.14 20.23
CA GLU A 63 -1.10 11.75 19.85
C GLU A 63 -1.11 10.66 18.78
N LEU A 64 -0.24 10.77 17.77
CA LEU A 64 -0.09 9.71 16.76
C LEU A 64 0.49 8.45 17.40
N THR A 65 1.52 8.59 18.24
CA THR A 65 2.19 7.46 18.88
C THR A 65 1.23 6.69 19.79
N ASP A 66 0.44 7.39 20.62
CA ASP A 66 -0.60 6.80 21.47
C ASP A 66 -1.69 6.10 20.64
N PHE A 67 -2.10 6.69 19.50
CA PHE A 67 -3.06 6.05 18.59
C PHE A 67 -2.54 4.70 18.06
N TYR A 68 -1.33 4.68 17.53
CA TYR A 68 -0.75 3.48 16.95
C TYR A 68 -0.40 2.43 18.02
N ALA A 69 -0.01 2.87 19.23
CA ALA A 69 0.18 1.99 20.38
C ALA A 69 -1.13 1.28 20.76
N ALA A 70 -2.25 2.01 20.85
CA ALA A 70 -3.55 1.42 21.17
C ALA A 70 -4.00 0.38 20.12
N VAL A 71 -3.78 0.64 18.83
CA VAL A 71 -4.06 -0.34 17.76
C VAL A 71 -3.15 -1.56 17.87
N HIS A 72 -1.86 -1.36 18.15
CA HIS A 72 -0.92 -2.45 18.36
C HIS A 72 -1.33 -3.34 19.56
N GLU A 73 -1.64 -2.74 20.71
CA GLU A 73 -2.09 -3.44 21.91
C GLU A 73 -3.35 -4.25 21.66
N ALA A 74 -4.35 -3.66 20.98
CA ALA A 74 -5.58 -4.36 20.61
C ALA A 74 -5.29 -5.60 19.73
N VAL A 75 -4.36 -5.53 18.78
CA VAL A 75 -3.96 -6.68 17.97
C VAL A 75 -3.18 -7.72 18.79
N CYS A 76 -2.38 -7.29 19.77
CA CYS A 76 -1.69 -8.19 20.71
C CYS A 76 -2.67 -8.97 21.60
N ASP A 77 -3.76 -8.35 22.05
CA ASP A 77 -4.81 -9.03 22.83
C ASP A 77 -5.55 -10.09 22.02
N LEU A 78 -5.72 -9.84 20.72
CA LEU A 78 -6.29 -10.81 19.77
C LEU A 78 -5.32 -11.93 19.36
N SER A 79 -4.05 -11.84 19.76
CA SER A 79 -2.98 -12.74 19.31
C SER A 79 -2.63 -13.83 20.33
N TYR A 80 -1.92 -14.86 19.88
CA TYR A 80 -1.31 -15.85 20.77
C TYR A 80 -0.11 -15.25 21.50
N THR A 81 0.06 -15.55 22.78
CA THR A 81 1.24 -15.16 23.54
C THR A 81 2.34 -16.19 23.32
N LEU A 82 3.54 -15.73 22.95
CA LEU A 82 4.71 -16.58 22.82
C LEU A 82 5.44 -16.62 24.16
N ILE A 83 5.62 -17.81 24.73
CA ILE A 83 6.36 -18.00 25.98
C ILE A 83 7.51 -19.00 25.78
N PRO A 84 8.65 -18.85 26.48
CA PRO A 84 9.68 -19.87 26.51
C PRO A 84 9.14 -21.21 27.03
N SER A 85 9.60 -22.32 26.45
CA SER A 85 9.23 -23.67 26.90
C SER A 85 10.33 -24.67 26.55
N ASP A 86 10.87 -25.34 27.57
CA ASP A 86 11.87 -26.40 27.41
C ASP A 86 11.24 -27.73 26.98
N GLU A 87 9.91 -27.86 27.08
CA GLU A 87 9.17 -29.07 26.73
C GLU A 87 8.88 -29.17 25.22
N ARG A 88 9.04 -28.07 24.48
CA ARG A 88 8.79 -28.01 23.03
C ARG A 88 10.12 -27.98 22.27
N PRO A 89 10.28 -28.75 21.18
CA PRO A 89 11.51 -28.73 20.38
C PRO A 89 11.91 -27.35 19.82
N GLY A 90 10.97 -26.41 19.73
CA GLY A 90 11.21 -25.04 19.28
C GLY A 90 11.68 -24.08 20.38
N GLY A 91 11.72 -24.49 21.64
CA GLY A 91 12.07 -23.63 22.78
C GLY A 91 10.96 -22.66 23.21
N PHE A 92 9.75 -22.80 22.65
CA PHE A 92 8.62 -21.94 22.96
C PHE A 92 7.27 -22.64 22.83
N GLU A 93 6.27 -22.08 23.51
CA GLU A 93 4.87 -22.42 23.40
C GLU A 93 4.02 -21.20 23.04
N LEU A 94 2.89 -21.44 22.35
CA LEU A 94 1.91 -20.42 22.01
C LEU A 94 0.67 -20.61 22.89
N ILE A 95 0.48 -19.68 23.83
CA ILE A 95 -0.70 -19.62 24.67
C ILE A 95 -1.84 -18.97 23.89
N SER A 96 -2.99 -19.65 23.84
CA SER A 96 -4.19 -19.13 23.18
C SER A 96 -4.71 -17.87 23.88
N PRO A 97 -5.24 -16.88 23.14
CA PRO A 97 -5.98 -15.78 23.76
C PRO A 97 -7.18 -16.27 24.60
N HIS A 98 -7.62 -17.53 24.42
CA HIS A 98 -8.63 -18.16 25.25
C HIS A 98 -8.26 -18.31 26.71
N GLU A 99 -6.99 -18.54 27.04
CA GLU A 99 -6.52 -18.59 28.43
C GLU A 99 -6.68 -17.25 29.15
N ARG A 100 -6.82 -16.15 28.40
CA ARG A 100 -7.08 -14.79 28.91
C ARG A 100 -8.57 -14.43 28.88
N GLY A 101 -9.45 -15.38 28.54
CA GLY A 101 -10.90 -15.18 28.45
C GLY A 101 -11.40 -14.66 27.10
N PHE A 102 -10.54 -14.55 26.08
CA PHE A 102 -10.92 -14.06 24.75
C PHE A 102 -11.29 -15.20 23.78
N PRO A 103 -12.00 -14.95 22.67
CA PRO A 103 -12.23 -15.99 21.67
C PRO A 103 -10.93 -16.39 20.97
N ASP A 104 -10.75 -17.68 20.71
CA ASP A 104 -9.65 -18.22 19.91
C ASP A 104 -9.93 -18.09 18.39
N PRO A 105 -9.00 -17.58 17.56
CA PRO A 105 -9.24 -17.37 16.13
C PRO A 105 -9.45 -18.67 15.31
N LEU A 106 -8.88 -19.79 15.76
CA LEU A 106 -8.96 -21.09 15.08
C LEU A 106 -10.21 -21.88 15.45
N TRP A 107 -10.66 -21.77 16.70
CA TRP A 107 -11.79 -22.54 17.23
C TRP A 107 -13.09 -21.74 17.32
N HIS A 108 -13.00 -20.43 17.54
CA HIS A 108 -14.11 -19.53 17.80
C HIS A 108 -14.25 -18.43 16.73
N THR A 109 -13.92 -18.72 15.47
CA THR A 109 -13.79 -17.74 14.37
C THR A 109 -14.87 -16.65 14.31
N LYS A 110 -16.16 -16.99 14.42
CA LYS A 110 -17.25 -15.98 14.38
C LYS A 110 -17.21 -15.05 15.60
N ARG A 111 -17.09 -15.61 16.80
CA ARG A 111 -16.98 -14.85 18.05
C ARG A 111 -15.70 -14.02 18.08
N PHE A 112 -14.60 -14.57 17.54
CA PHE A 112 -13.33 -13.86 17.39
C PHE A 112 -13.46 -12.64 16.48
N LYS A 113 -14.07 -12.77 15.30
CA LYS A 113 -14.29 -11.62 14.40
C LYS A 113 -15.19 -10.56 15.05
N GLN A 114 -16.24 -11.00 15.74
CA GLN A 114 -17.11 -10.07 16.49
C GLN A 114 -16.33 -9.31 17.57
N TYR A 115 -15.58 -10.02 18.40
CA TYR A 115 -14.77 -9.43 19.46
C TYR A 115 -13.67 -8.50 18.90
N ALA A 116 -12.99 -8.92 17.85
CA ALA A 116 -12.01 -8.10 17.14
C ALA A 116 -12.65 -6.82 16.58
N LYS A 117 -13.87 -6.91 16.05
CA LYS A 117 -14.63 -5.75 15.58
C LYS A 117 -14.96 -4.79 16.72
N GLU A 118 -15.51 -5.29 17.81
CA GLU A 118 -15.83 -4.50 19.01
C GLU A 118 -14.58 -3.80 19.61
N THR A 119 -13.40 -4.41 19.46
CA THR A 119 -12.14 -3.89 19.99
C THR A 119 -11.47 -2.88 19.05
N LEU A 120 -11.37 -3.19 17.75
CA LEU A 120 -10.56 -2.42 16.79
C LEU A 120 -11.35 -1.30 16.09
N GLU A 121 -12.63 -1.51 15.77
CA GLU A 121 -13.44 -0.53 15.03
C GLU A 121 -13.51 0.83 15.75
N PRO A 122 -13.72 0.91 17.08
CA PRO A 122 -13.73 2.18 17.81
C PRO A 122 -12.39 2.91 17.86
N LEU A 123 -11.27 2.21 17.63
CA LEU A 123 -9.93 2.81 17.62
C LEU A 123 -9.64 3.52 16.31
N ILE A 124 -10.05 2.92 15.18
CA ILE A 124 -9.73 3.44 13.84
C ILE A 124 -10.79 4.39 13.29
N HIS A 125 -12.00 4.37 13.85
CA HIS A 125 -13.06 5.32 13.51
C HIS A 125 -13.11 6.49 14.48
N LYS A 126 -13.54 7.64 13.97
CA LYS A 126 -13.76 8.83 14.81
C LYS A 126 -14.83 8.52 15.85
N LYS A 127 -14.57 8.92 17.10
CA LYS A 127 -15.63 9.03 18.11
C LYS A 127 -16.65 10.05 17.61
N ALA A 128 -17.96 9.75 17.69
CA ALA A 128 -19.05 10.59 17.18
C ALA A 128 -19.05 12.06 17.64
N ARG A 129 -18.25 12.41 18.66
CA ARG A 129 -18.11 13.76 19.23
C ARG A 129 -16.89 14.54 18.75
N GLN A 130 -15.98 13.96 17.97
CA GLN A 130 -14.88 14.69 17.34
C GLN A 130 -15.41 15.51 16.15
N LYS A 131 -15.95 16.70 16.44
CA LYS A 131 -16.12 17.72 15.42
C LYS A 131 -14.72 18.22 15.04
N MET A 132 -14.27 17.91 13.82
CA MET A 132 -13.22 18.72 13.21
C MET A 132 -13.82 20.12 13.06
N PHE A 133 -13.35 21.07 13.87
CA PHE A 133 -13.53 22.47 13.53
C PHE A 133 -12.90 22.70 12.16
N PRO A 134 -13.46 23.55 11.29
CA PRO A 134 -12.82 23.88 10.03
C PRO A 134 -11.50 24.59 10.36
N VAL A 135 -10.41 23.81 10.38
CA VAL A 135 -9.06 24.35 10.48
C VAL A 135 -8.70 24.77 9.07
N PRO A 136 -8.47 26.07 8.80
CA PRO A 136 -8.08 26.50 7.46
C PRO A 136 -6.79 25.78 7.07
N PHE A 137 -6.79 25.20 5.87
CA PHE A 137 -5.58 24.63 5.27
C PHE A 137 -4.68 25.79 4.85
N THR A 138 -3.50 25.91 5.47
CA THR A 138 -2.52 26.98 5.20
C THR A 138 -1.18 26.40 4.82
N LYS A 139 -0.26 27.23 4.33
CA LYS A 139 1.09 26.82 3.91
C LYS A 139 1.99 26.37 5.06
N GLU A 140 1.53 26.42 6.30
CA GLU A 140 2.31 26.05 7.48
C GLU A 140 1.73 24.80 8.17
N LYS A 141 0.65 24.22 7.63
CA LYS A 141 -0.07 23.12 8.28
C LYS A 141 0.16 21.80 7.58
N THR A 142 0.31 20.77 8.41
CA THR A 142 0.33 19.38 7.99
C THR A 142 -0.72 18.62 8.78
N PHE A 143 -1.56 17.87 8.07
CA PHE A 143 -2.55 16.97 8.63
C PHE A 143 -2.09 15.54 8.38
N VAL A 144 -2.13 14.72 9.43
CA VAL A 144 -1.83 13.29 9.34
C VAL A 144 -3.10 12.54 9.68
N TYR A 145 -3.57 11.72 8.74
CA TYR A 145 -4.75 10.88 8.89
C TYR A 145 -4.29 9.43 8.99
N PRO A 146 -4.34 8.81 10.18
CA PRO A 146 -4.04 7.38 10.30
C PRO A 146 -5.00 6.56 9.43
N LEU A 147 -4.44 5.59 8.71
CA LEU A 147 -5.17 4.67 7.85
C LEU A 147 -4.97 3.24 8.36
N ALA A 148 -6.04 2.46 8.31
CA ALA A 148 -6.04 1.05 8.71
C ALA A 148 -6.86 0.23 7.71
N GLN A 149 -6.38 -0.98 7.43
CA GLN A 149 -7.07 -1.96 6.60
C GLN A 149 -7.14 -3.29 7.33
N PHE A 150 -8.31 -3.58 7.91
CA PHE A 150 -8.57 -4.74 8.77
C PHE A 150 -9.82 -5.53 8.33
N ASP A 151 -10.22 -5.48 7.05
CA ASP A 151 -11.45 -6.13 6.54
C ASP A 151 -11.51 -7.63 6.89
N VAL A 152 -10.35 -8.30 6.97
CA VAL A 152 -10.24 -9.70 7.41
C VAL A 152 -10.88 -9.96 8.79
N LEU A 153 -10.83 -8.96 9.68
CA LEU A 153 -11.43 -8.98 11.02
C LEU A 153 -12.78 -8.25 11.07
N LEU A 154 -12.88 -7.06 10.46
CA LEU A 154 -14.02 -6.16 10.63
C LEU A 154 -15.20 -6.46 9.68
N GLY A 155 -14.94 -7.27 8.65
CA GLY A 155 -15.88 -7.64 7.60
C GLY A 155 -15.92 -6.63 6.46
N ASP A 156 -16.55 -7.05 5.37
CA ASP A 156 -16.69 -6.23 4.15
C ASP A 156 -17.56 -4.99 4.39
N PRO A 157 -17.35 -3.91 3.62
CA PRO A 157 -18.22 -2.75 3.67
C PRO A 157 -19.66 -3.13 3.28
N LYS A 158 -20.64 -2.53 3.93
CA LYS A 158 -22.06 -2.71 3.62
C LYS A 158 -22.59 -1.52 2.82
N ASN A 159 -23.64 -1.76 2.03
CA ASN A 159 -24.36 -0.76 1.23
C ASN A 159 -23.50 -0.06 0.15
N ILE A 160 -22.65 -0.83 -0.54
CA ILE A 160 -21.87 -0.34 -1.70
C ILE A 160 -22.76 -0.31 -2.96
N ALA A 161 -23.78 0.55 -3.00
CA ALA A 161 -24.45 0.87 -4.27
C ALA A 161 -23.63 1.96 -4.99
N PHE A 162 -23.60 1.92 -6.34
CA PHE A 162 -22.73 2.74 -7.20
C PHE A 162 -22.87 4.27 -7.01
N LEU A 163 -23.96 4.74 -6.38
CA LEU A 163 -24.24 6.16 -6.10
C LEU A 163 -24.11 6.55 -4.62
N ASP A 164 -23.83 5.60 -3.74
CA ASP A 164 -23.97 5.78 -2.28
C ASP A 164 -22.61 5.73 -1.56
N TYR A 165 -21.53 6.18 -2.19
CA TYR A 165 -20.22 6.26 -1.51
C TYR A 165 -20.30 7.09 -0.22
N GLU A 166 -21.16 8.11 -0.18
CA GLU A 166 -21.43 8.93 1.00
C GLU A 166 -22.25 8.21 2.09
N PHE A 167 -22.97 7.14 1.75
CA PHE A 167 -23.78 6.33 2.66
C PHE A 167 -23.20 4.94 2.95
N ALA A 168 -22.09 4.58 2.31
CA ALA A 168 -21.40 3.33 2.52
C ALA A 168 -20.77 3.29 3.92
N SER A 169 -21.07 2.22 4.66
CA SER A 169 -20.46 1.99 5.99
C SER A 169 -19.17 1.19 5.80
N TYR A 170 -18.05 1.90 5.70
CA TYR A 170 -16.73 1.29 5.65
C TYR A 170 -16.23 0.92 7.05
N THR A 171 -15.71 -0.30 7.16
CA THR A 171 -15.15 -0.84 8.40
C THR A 171 -13.66 -0.52 8.52
N SER A 172 -12.92 -0.59 7.41
CA SER A 172 -11.55 -0.08 7.27
C SER A 172 -11.51 1.34 6.72
N THR A 173 -10.37 2.03 6.87
CA THR A 173 -10.21 3.43 6.46
C THR A 173 -9.26 3.64 5.28
N GLU A 174 -8.31 2.73 5.01
CA GLU A 174 -7.31 2.92 3.97
C GLU A 174 -7.87 2.89 2.54
N LYS A 175 -8.47 1.78 2.10
CA LYS A 175 -9.03 1.66 0.73
C LYS A 175 -10.03 2.78 0.45
N PRO A 176 -10.98 3.11 1.35
CA PRO A 176 -11.88 4.24 1.14
C PRO A 176 -11.14 5.57 1.00
N ALA A 177 -10.18 5.89 1.88
CA ALA A 177 -9.45 7.15 1.77
C ALA A 177 -8.72 7.30 0.43
N ILE A 178 -8.06 6.23 -0.05
CA ILE A 178 -7.37 6.22 -1.34
C ILE A 178 -8.37 6.34 -2.49
N THR A 179 -9.45 5.56 -2.48
CA THR A 179 -10.50 5.62 -3.51
C THR A 179 -11.10 7.02 -3.59
N ARG A 180 -11.48 7.62 -2.45
CA ARG A 180 -12.04 8.98 -2.41
C ARG A 180 -11.05 10.02 -2.93
N LEU A 181 -9.77 9.90 -2.56
CA LEU A 181 -8.73 10.79 -3.08
C LEU A 181 -8.66 10.70 -4.61
N LEU A 182 -8.48 9.51 -5.16
CA LEU A 182 -8.34 9.32 -6.61
C LEU A 182 -9.61 9.70 -7.38
N THR A 183 -10.80 9.40 -6.84
CA THR A 183 -12.07 9.86 -7.41
C THR A 183 -12.13 11.39 -7.46
N ASN A 184 -11.76 12.08 -6.38
CA ASN A 184 -11.73 13.54 -6.37
C ASN A 184 -10.72 14.10 -7.37
N LEU A 185 -9.56 13.45 -7.57
CA LEU A 185 -8.61 13.84 -8.61
C LEU A 185 -9.17 13.66 -10.02
N ALA A 186 -10.04 12.68 -10.25
CA ALA A 186 -10.67 12.45 -11.55
C ALA A 186 -11.87 13.38 -11.81
N GLU A 187 -12.68 13.68 -10.78
CA GLU A 187 -13.98 14.33 -10.94
C GLU A 187 -13.97 15.84 -10.60
N ASP A 188 -13.12 16.31 -9.69
CA ASP A 188 -13.07 17.73 -9.30
C ASP A 188 -12.20 18.52 -10.29
N GLU A 189 -12.81 19.43 -11.05
CA GLU A 189 -12.12 20.29 -12.03
C GLU A 189 -10.91 21.04 -11.45
N ARG A 190 -10.95 21.37 -10.15
CA ARG A 190 -9.85 22.06 -9.46
C ARG A 190 -8.65 21.15 -9.23
N LEU A 191 -8.85 19.84 -9.23
CA LEU A 191 -7.86 18.82 -8.92
C LEU A 191 -7.43 17.98 -10.14
N GLN A 192 -8.19 17.98 -11.23
CA GLN A 192 -7.91 17.20 -12.47
C GLN A 192 -6.54 17.45 -13.10
N LYS A 193 -5.89 18.58 -12.79
CA LYS A 193 -4.53 18.92 -13.25
C LYS A 193 -3.43 18.40 -12.32
N SER A 194 -3.79 17.67 -11.27
CA SER A 194 -2.82 17.15 -10.30
C SER A 194 -1.93 16.10 -10.96
N ARG A 195 -0.70 16.04 -10.48
CA ARG A 195 0.26 14.99 -10.83
C ARG A 195 0.29 13.97 -9.72
N TRP A 196 0.55 12.71 -10.07
CA TRP A 196 0.74 11.69 -9.05
C TRP A 196 1.89 10.74 -9.38
N THR A 197 2.57 10.30 -8.34
CA THR A 197 3.51 9.18 -8.40
C THR A 197 2.96 8.07 -7.54
N PHE A 198 2.90 6.86 -8.08
CA PHE A 198 2.47 5.67 -7.36
C PHE A 198 3.58 4.64 -7.38
N THR A 199 3.80 3.94 -6.27
CA THR A 199 4.76 2.84 -6.24
C THR A 199 4.26 1.65 -5.46
N ALA A 200 4.63 0.47 -5.96
CA ALA A 200 4.47 -0.79 -5.27
C ALA A 200 5.68 -1.69 -5.57
N GLY A 201 6.25 -2.33 -4.54
CA GLY A 201 7.37 -3.25 -4.69
C GLY A 201 7.06 -4.46 -5.59
N TYR A 202 5.79 -4.87 -5.58
CA TYR A 202 5.25 -5.94 -6.41
C TYR A 202 4.15 -5.36 -7.31
N PHE A 203 4.31 -5.48 -8.63
CA PHE A 203 3.33 -4.93 -9.57
C PHE A 203 2.07 -5.80 -9.64
N ASN A 204 1.21 -5.66 -8.63
CA ASN A 204 -0.12 -6.24 -8.60
C ASN A 204 -1.11 -5.32 -7.88
N ILE A 205 -1.43 -4.20 -8.53
CA ILE A 205 -2.31 -3.18 -7.96
C ILE A 205 -3.75 -3.71 -7.95
N ASP A 206 -4.48 -3.46 -6.86
CA ASP A 206 -5.92 -3.71 -6.75
C ASP A 206 -6.64 -3.12 -8.00
N PRO A 207 -7.50 -3.90 -8.68
CA PRO A 207 -8.11 -3.46 -9.93
C PRO A 207 -8.91 -2.15 -9.84
N ASP A 208 -9.54 -1.86 -8.70
CA ASP A 208 -10.33 -0.64 -8.52
C ASP A 208 -9.39 0.57 -8.40
N ILE A 209 -8.33 0.43 -7.61
CA ILE A 209 -7.28 1.45 -7.47
C ILE A 209 -6.58 1.68 -8.81
N CYS A 210 -6.29 0.61 -9.55
CA CYS A 210 -5.66 0.70 -10.87
C CYS A 210 -6.52 1.51 -11.86
N LYS A 211 -7.83 1.25 -11.91
CA LYS A 211 -8.77 2.03 -12.73
C LYS A 211 -8.80 3.51 -12.31
N LEU A 212 -8.87 3.77 -11.01
CA LEU A 212 -8.91 5.12 -10.47
C LEU A 212 -7.61 5.89 -10.68
N LEU A 213 -6.44 5.24 -10.61
CA LEU A 213 -5.16 5.87 -10.96
C LEU A 213 -5.17 6.33 -12.43
N ILE A 214 -5.66 5.50 -13.34
CA ILE A 214 -5.76 5.85 -14.78
C ILE A 214 -6.76 7.01 -14.98
N ALA A 215 -7.91 6.97 -14.31
CA ALA A 215 -8.92 8.02 -14.38
C ALA A 215 -8.44 9.35 -13.77
N ALA A 216 -7.65 9.30 -12.70
CA ALA A 216 -7.08 10.47 -12.02
C ALA A 216 -5.92 11.13 -12.77
N ALA A 217 -5.46 10.54 -13.89
CA ALA A 217 -4.45 11.19 -14.73
C ALA A 217 -5.08 12.32 -15.56
N PRO A 218 -4.42 13.48 -15.70
CA PRO A 218 -4.93 14.62 -16.47
C PRO A 218 -5.36 14.24 -17.89
N GLU A 219 -6.25 15.03 -18.51
CA GLU A 219 -6.65 14.80 -19.90
C GLU A 219 -5.53 15.14 -20.92
N PRO A 220 -5.47 14.44 -22.07
CA PRO A 220 -4.55 14.79 -23.14
C PRO A 220 -4.72 16.25 -23.60
N GLY A 221 -3.59 16.92 -23.86
CA GLY A 221 -3.57 18.32 -24.28
C GLY A 221 -3.65 19.34 -23.15
N VAL A 222 -3.94 18.93 -21.91
CA VAL A 222 -3.77 19.78 -20.74
C VAL A 222 -2.28 19.83 -20.38
N LEU A 223 -1.59 20.87 -20.84
CA LEU A 223 -0.22 21.14 -20.41
C LEU A 223 -0.22 21.40 -18.91
N VAL A 224 0.47 20.56 -18.15
CA VAL A 224 0.67 20.77 -16.72
C VAL A 224 1.81 21.78 -16.56
N PRO A 225 1.56 22.98 -16.02
CA PRO A 225 2.63 23.96 -15.82
C PRO A 225 3.71 23.37 -14.90
N GLY A 226 4.98 23.70 -15.17
CA GLY A 226 6.13 23.15 -14.47
C GLY A 226 6.62 21.77 -14.95
N SER A 227 5.88 21.08 -15.83
CA SER A 227 6.38 19.85 -16.49
C SER A 227 7.36 20.20 -17.61
N LYS A 228 8.51 19.51 -17.67
CA LYS A 228 9.38 19.55 -18.86
C LYS A 228 8.61 18.94 -20.03
N ALA A 229 8.84 19.41 -21.26
CA ALA A 229 8.15 18.96 -22.47
C ALA A 229 8.15 17.43 -22.72
N PHE A 230 8.99 16.68 -22.00
CA PHE A 230 9.15 15.22 -22.12
C PHE A 230 8.77 14.45 -20.84
N GLU A 231 8.35 15.13 -19.77
CA GLU A 231 8.03 14.50 -18.50
C GLU A 231 6.53 14.26 -18.38
N LYS A 232 6.13 12.99 -18.23
CA LYS A 232 4.71 12.66 -18.09
C LYS A 232 4.18 13.12 -16.73
N ALA A 233 2.89 13.48 -16.69
CA ALA A 233 2.24 13.98 -15.48
C ALA A 233 2.24 12.95 -14.34
N CYS A 234 2.11 11.67 -14.68
CA CYS A 234 1.90 10.59 -13.74
C CYS A 234 2.90 9.43 -13.94
N THR A 235 3.43 8.91 -12.84
CA THR A 235 4.45 7.85 -12.85
C THR A 235 4.05 6.69 -11.96
N VAL A 236 4.15 5.47 -12.47
CA VAL A 236 4.15 4.26 -11.64
C VAL A 236 5.56 3.70 -11.55
N ILE A 237 6.06 3.42 -10.35
CA ILE A 237 7.38 2.82 -10.10
C ILE A 237 7.20 1.42 -9.50
N THR A 238 7.88 0.43 -10.06
CA THR A 238 7.89 -0.95 -9.55
C THR A 238 9.29 -1.55 -9.61
N ALA A 239 9.53 -2.63 -8.88
CA ALA A 239 10.75 -3.42 -9.04
C ALA A 239 10.86 -3.97 -10.47
N SER A 240 12.04 -3.83 -11.09
CA SER A 240 12.40 -4.68 -12.23
C SER A 240 12.44 -6.15 -11.78
N PRO A 241 12.31 -7.14 -12.69
CA PRO A 241 12.41 -8.55 -12.32
C PRO A 241 13.70 -8.90 -11.59
N TRP A 242 14.81 -8.26 -11.96
CA TRP A 242 16.14 -8.49 -11.38
C TRP A 242 16.37 -7.78 -10.03
N ALA A 243 15.52 -6.82 -9.67
CA ALA A 243 15.51 -6.18 -8.35
C ALA A 243 14.34 -6.67 -7.48
N ASN A 244 13.65 -7.72 -7.92
CA ASN A 244 12.55 -8.32 -7.17
C ASN A 244 13.10 -9.32 -6.15
N GLY A 245 12.60 -9.29 -4.91
CA GLY A 245 13.03 -10.21 -3.86
C GLY A 245 12.78 -11.71 -4.15
N PHE A 246 11.91 -12.03 -5.12
CA PHE A 246 11.67 -13.41 -5.57
C PHE A 246 12.52 -13.84 -6.78
N TYR A 247 13.40 -12.97 -7.28
CA TYR A 247 14.27 -13.31 -8.40
C TYR A 247 15.14 -14.53 -8.07
N GLY A 248 15.13 -15.52 -8.96
CA GLY A 248 15.88 -16.76 -8.78
C GLY A 248 15.40 -17.68 -7.66
N SER A 249 14.28 -17.37 -6.99
CA SER A 249 13.74 -18.23 -5.92
C SER A 249 13.30 -19.60 -6.47
N PRO A 250 13.55 -20.70 -5.74
CA PRO A 250 13.18 -22.03 -6.21
C PRO A 250 11.65 -22.23 -6.21
N GLY A 251 11.15 -22.98 -7.20
CA GLY A 251 9.75 -23.38 -7.29
C GLY A 251 8.81 -22.26 -7.77
N VAL A 252 7.59 -22.23 -7.23
CA VAL A 252 6.49 -21.36 -7.71
C VAL A 252 6.77 -19.88 -7.47
N SER A 253 7.43 -19.52 -6.37
CA SER A 253 7.74 -18.12 -6.05
C SER A 253 8.69 -17.49 -7.07
N GLY A 254 9.59 -18.27 -7.67
CA GLY A 254 10.45 -17.80 -8.77
C GLY A 254 9.68 -17.39 -10.04
N MET A 255 8.40 -17.74 -10.16
CA MET A 255 7.55 -17.30 -11.27
C MET A 255 6.96 -15.89 -11.05
N LEU A 256 7.00 -15.35 -9.82
CA LEU A 256 6.39 -14.06 -9.48
C LEU A 256 6.96 -12.88 -10.29
N PRO A 257 8.28 -12.74 -10.51
CA PRO A 257 8.81 -11.65 -11.34
C PRO A 257 8.26 -11.65 -12.78
N ALA A 258 8.08 -12.83 -13.37
CA ALA A 258 7.47 -12.97 -14.68
C ALA A 258 5.96 -12.68 -14.66
N ALA A 259 5.28 -13.06 -13.58
CA ALA A 259 3.87 -12.70 -13.37
C ALA A 259 3.67 -11.18 -13.31
N TYR A 260 4.51 -10.47 -12.54
CA TYR A 260 4.48 -9.01 -12.47
C TYR A 260 4.78 -8.36 -13.82
N THR A 261 5.72 -8.91 -14.61
CA THR A 261 5.95 -8.46 -15.99
C THR A 261 4.68 -8.55 -16.86
N LEU A 262 3.88 -9.62 -16.70
CA LEU A 262 2.59 -9.74 -17.40
C LEU A 262 1.59 -8.66 -16.96
N LEU A 263 1.50 -8.42 -15.65
CA LEU A 263 0.60 -7.41 -15.09
C LEU A 263 0.99 -5.99 -15.51
N SER A 264 2.29 -5.67 -15.51
CA SER A 264 2.84 -4.41 -16.06
C SER A 264 2.43 -4.21 -17.52
N ARG A 265 2.50 -5.27 -18.34
CA ARG A 265 2.09 -5.22 -19.74
C ARG A 265 0.58 -4.98 -19.88
N ARG A 266 -0.24 -5.62 -19.06
CA ARG A 266 -1.69 -5.41 -19.04
C ARG A 266 -2.02 -3.96 -18.66
N PHE A 267 -1.36 -3.43 -17.63
CA PHE A 267 -1.51 -2.04 -17.22
C PHE A 267 -1.20 -1.05 -18.35
N LEU A 268 -0.04 -1.18 -19.01
CA LEU A 268 0.31 -0.29 -20.13
C LEU A 268 -0.68 -0.36 -21.30
N ARG A 269 -1.29 -1.53 -21.53
CA ARG A 269 -2.37 -1.66 -22.51
C ARG A 269 -3.63 -0.92 -22.06
N THR A 270 -4.04 -1.06 -20.80
CA THR A 270 -5.19 -0.34 -20.26
C THR A 270 -4.98 1.17 -20.32
N VAL A 271 -3.77 1.65 -20.01
CA VAL A 271 -3.37 3.07 -20.16
C VAL A 271 -3.55 3.53 -21.61
N ALA A 272 -3.04 2.76 -22.58
CA ALA A 272 -3.18 3.10 -24.00
C ALA A 272 -4.64 3.04 -24.48
N SER A 273 -5.42 2.05 -24.03
CA SER A 273 -6.86 1.96 -24.35
C SER A 273 -7.67 3.11 -23.75
N ALA A 274 -7.19 3.73 -22.68
CA ALA A 274 -7.77 4.93 -22.09
C ALA A 274 -7.27 6.24 -22.74
N GLY A 275 -6.37 6.18 -23.73
CA GLY A 275 -5.77 7.36 -24.36
C GLY A 275 -4.84 8.16 -23.43
N LYS A 276 -4.34 7.54 -22.36
CA LYS A 276 -3.52 8.18 -21.32
C LYS A 276 -2.01 7.90 -21.47
N GLU A 277 -1.57 7.36 -22.60
CA GLU A 277 -0.17 6.98 -22.84
C GLU A 277 0.80 8.15 -22.84
N ASN A 278 0.33 9.39 -23.05
CA ASN A 278 1.15 10.59 -22.96
C ASN A 278 1.18 11.19 -21.54
N GLN A 279 0.31 10.73 -20.65
CA GLN A 279 0.17 11.24 -19.28
C GLN A 279 0.73 10.28 -18.24
N ILE A 280 0.68 8.97 -18.51
CA ILE A 280 1.11 7.93 -17.57
C ILE A 280 2.33 7.20 -18.11
N GLN A 281 3.34 7.01 -17.26
CA GLN A 281 4.50 6.15 -17.54
C GLN A 281 4.68 5.09 -16.45
N LEU A 282 5.25 3.97 -16.85
CA LEU A 282 5.75 2.94 -15.95
C LEU A 282 7.28 3.00 -15.93
N LYS A 283 7.86 2.99 -14.74
CA LYS A 283 9.31 2.86 -14.52
C LYS A 283 9.61 1.59 -13.73
N GLU A 284 10.64 0.87 -14.15
CA GLU A 284 11.20 -0.25 -13.42
C GLU A 284 12.46 0.18 -12.70
N TRP A 285 12.48 0.00 -11.38
CA TRP A 285 13.62 0.26 -10.53
C TRP A 285 14.61 -0.91 -10.60
N ARG A 286 15.89 -0.60 -10.79
CA ARG A 286 16.96 -1.60 -10.76
C ARG A 286 18.30 -0.99 -10.35
N LYS A 287 18.88 -1.54 -9.29
CA LYS A 287 20.28 -1.33 -8.93
C LYS A 287 20.98 -2.67 -8.80
N GLY A 288 21.57 -3.15 -9.90
CA GLY A 288 22.16 -4.48 -10.00
C GLY A 288 21.14 -5.60 -10.17
N THR A 289 21.57 -6.85 -9.97
CA THR A 289 20.72 -8.06 -9.97
C THR A 289 20.78 -8.75 -8.61
N VAL A 290 19.66 -9.24 -8.09
CA VAL A 290 19.64 -10.02 -6.84
C VAL A 290 20.72 -11.11 -6.86
N GLY A 291 21.57 -11.13 -5.83
CA GLY A 291 22.70 -12.05 -5.68
C GLY A 291 24.06 -11.46 -6.08
N GLU A 292 24.09 -10.34 -6.81
CA GLU A 292 25.33 -9.64 -7.17
C GLU A 292 25.81 -8.70 -6.06
N ARG A 293 27.12 -8.46 -5.99
CA ARG A 293 27.72 -7.54 -5.01
C ARG A 293 27.25 -6.11 -5.27
N GLY A 294 26.70 -5.47 -4.24
CA GLY A 294 26.19 -4.10 -4.32
C GLY A 294 24.80 -3.98 -4.97
N ALA A 295 24.19 -5.10 -5.34
CA ALA A 295 22.82 -5.10 -5.82
C ALA A 295 21.82 -4.86 -4.69
N MET A 296 20.71 -4.24 -5.03
CA MET A 296 19.62 -3.95 -4.12
C MET A 296 18.30 -4.46 -4.68
N THR A 297 17.38 -4.78 -3.78
CA THR A 297 15.98 -5.10 -4.10
C THR A 297 15.08 -3.91 -3.84
N TYR A 298 13.97 -3.82 -4.57
CA TYR A 298 13.00 -2.73 -4.44
C TYR A 298 11.73 -3.18 -3.74
N HIS A 299 11.29 -2.43 -2.73
CA HIS A 299 10.11 -2.78 -1.95
C HIS A 299 9.33 -1.55 -1.43
N ALA A 300 9.61 -0.35 -1.93
CA ALA A 300 8.84 0.83 -1.56
C ALA A 300 7.38 0.72 -2.02
N LYS A 301 6.47 1.30 -1.22
CA LYS A 301 5.05 1.43 -1.57
C LYS A 301 4.53 2.80 -1.17
N GLY A 302 3.59 3.33 -1.95
CA GLY A 302 3.03 4.65 -1.66
C GLY A 302 2.37 5.35 -2.82
N LEU A 303 1.73 6.45 -2.48
CA LEU A 303 1.15 7.41 -3.40
C LEU A 303 1.64 8.80 -3.02
N TRP A 304 1.93 9.64 -4.01
CA TRP A 304 2.20 11.06 -3.86
C TRP A 304 1.32 11.81 -4.84
N VAL A 305 0.75 12.93 -4.41
CA VAL A 305 -0.03 13.82 -5.27
C VAL A 305 0.53 15.22 -5.14
N THR A 306 0.92 15.81 -6.27
CA THR A 306 1.28 17.21 -6.39
C THR A 306 0.09 17.94 -6.97
N LEU A 307 -0.46 18.88 -6.19
CA LEU A 307 -1.61 19.67 -6.60
C LEU A 307 -1.26 20.59 -7.79
N PRO A 308 -2.27 21.08 -8.53
CA PRO A 308 -2.02 22.00 -9.63
C PRO A 308 -1.38 23.31 -9.14
N PRO A 309 -0.64 24.00 -10.02
CA PRO A 309 -0.12 25.34 -9.72
C PRO A 309 -1.21 26.30 -9.27
N GLN A 310 -0.90 27.11 -8.27
CA GLN A 310 -1.83 28.09 -7.71
C GLN A 310 -1.64 29.45 -8.39
N LEU A 311 -2.70 30.27 -8.41
CA LEU A 311 -2.60 31.68 -8.80
C LEU A 311 -1.73 32.42 -7.79
N GLY A 312 -0.68 33.07 -8.27
CA GLY A 312 0.19 33.92 -7.47
C GLY A 312 -0.48 35.22 -7.04
N SER A 313 0.24 36.01 -6.25
CA SER A 313 -0.16 37.36 -5.83
C SER A 313 -0.22 38.36 -6.99
N GLU A 314 0.44 38.06 -8.11
CA GLU A 314 0.31 38.82 -9.36
C GLU A 314 -0.70 38.13 -10.28
N PRO A 315 -1.67 38.87 -10.86
CA PRO A 315 -2.53 38.33 -11.91
C PRO A 315 -1.65 37.76 -13.04
N GLU A 316 -2.01 36.59 -13.57
CA GLU A 316 -1.32 35.85 -14.64
C GLU A 316 -0.06 35.05 -14.26
N LYS A 317 0.49 35.16 -13.05
CA LYS A 317 1.66 34.37 -12.64
C LYS A 317 1.25 33.13 -11.86
N THR A 318 1.35 31.95 -12.48
CA THR A 318 1.16 30.66 -11.79
C THR A 318 2.39 30.31 -10.98
N VAL A 319 2.19 29.84 -9.75
CA VAL A 319 3.26 29.34 -8.87
C VAL A 319 3.13 27.83 -8.78
N ASP A 320 4.18 27.13 -9.20
CA ASP A 320 4.26 25.67 -9.09
C ASP A 320 4.38 25.24 -7.62
N GLU A 321 3.80 24.08 -7.30
CA GLU A 321 3.97 23.45 -6.00
C GLU A 321 5.43 23.02 -5.78
N ALA A 322 5.96 23.25 -4.56
CA ALA A 322 7.32 22.86 -4.20
C ALA A 322 7.58 21.33 -4.28
N GLY A 323 6.51 20.55 -4.27
CA GLY A 323 6.51 19.09 -4.33
C GLY A 323 5.14 18.51 -3.97
N PRO A 324 5.05 17.20 -3.72
CA PRO A 324 3.79 16.55 -3.36
C PRO A 324 3.13 17.16 -2.13
N SER A 325 1.87 17.54 -2.26
CA SER A 325 1.04 18.05 -1.16
C SER A 325 0.36 16.93 -0.39
N ILE A 326 0.24 15.75 -0.99
CA ILE A 326 -0.34 14.56 -0.36
C ILE A 326 0.64 13.40 -0.53
N THR A 327 0.83 12.60 0.53
CA THR A 327 1.48 11.30 0.42
C THR A 327 0.79 10.24 1.28
N VAL A 328 0.81 8.99 0.84
CA VAL A 328 0.39 7.83 1.64
C VAL A 328 1.62 6.98 1.94
N VAL A 329 1.84 6.68 3.22
CA VAL A 329 2.95 5.85 3.72
C VAL A 329 2.40 4.79 4.67
N GLY A 330 2.91 3.56 4.59
CA GLY A 330 2.41 2.45 5.40
C GLY A 330 2.91 1.11 4.90
N SER A 331 2.29 0.05 5.42
CA SER A 331 2.66 -1.34 5.10
C SER A 331 2.05 -1.88 3.82
N SER A 332 0.96 -1.29 3.34
CA SER A 332 0.17 -1.81 2.23
C SER A 332 0.93 -1.93 0.92
N ASN A 333 0.75 -3.08 0.27
CA ASN A 333 1.19 -3.31 -1.10
C ASN A 333 0.15 -2.88 -2.14
N TYR A 334 -1.00 -2.35 -1.69
CA TYR A 334 -2.11 -1.89 -2.54
C TYR A 334 -2.66 -3.00 -3.44
N THR A 335 -2.59 -4.26 -2.99
CA THR A 335 -3.07 -5.44 -3.71
C THR A 335 -4.46 -5.84 -3.23
N LYS A 336 -5.17 -6.68 -4.01
CA LYS A 336 -6.42 -7.30 -3.53
C LYS A 336 -6.21 -8.02 -2.19
N ARG A 337 -5.04 -8.63 -1.97
CA ARG A 337 -4.69 -9.31 -0.72
C ARG A 337 -4.58 -8.33 0.45
N SER A 338 -3.87 -7.21 0.27
CA SER A 338 -3.76 -6.15 1.29
C SER A 338 -5.14 -5.70 1.77
N TYR A 339 -6.11 -5.60 0.86
CA TYR A 339 -7.45 -5.13 1.21
C TYR A 339 -8.41 -6.20 1.74
N SER A 340 -8.18 -7.49 1.50
CA SER A 340 -9.13 -8.55 1.87
C SER A 340 -8.64 -9.54 2.91
N LEU A 341 -7.33 -9.66 3.12
CA LEU A 341 -6.74 -10.76 3.88
C LEU A 341 -5.76 -10.29 4.96
N ASP A 342 -5.02 -9.21 4.73
CA ASP A 342 -3.96 -8.77 5.63
C ASP A 342 -4.44 -7.70 6.61
N LEU A 343 -3.71 -7.54 7.72
CA LEU A 343 -3.83 -6.37 8.60
C LEU A 343 -2.78 -5.34 8.18
N GLU A 344 -3.22 -4.25 7.58
CA GLU A 344 -2.35 -3.16 7.13
C GLU A 344 -2.62 -1.88 7.91
N ILE A 345 -1.57 -1.05 8.04
CA ILE A 345 -1.68 0.25 8.69
C ILE A 345 -0.73 1.26 8.05
N GLY A 346 -1.11 2.52 8.10
CA GLY A 346 -0.34 3.62 7.54
C GLY A 346 -0.89 4.97 7.92
N ALA A 347 -0.55 5.98 7.12
CA ALA A 347 -1.08 7.33 7.21
C ALA A 347 -1.18 7.97 5.83
N MET A 348 -2.19 8.82 5.66
CA MET A 348 -2.22 9.85 4.63
C MET A 348 -1.77 11.17 5.25
N VAL A 349 -0.73 11.77 4.66
CA VAL A 349 -0.21 13.08 5.06
C VAL A 349 -0.65 14.08 4.01
N VAL A 350 -1.29 15.17 4.45
CA VAL A 350 -1.70 16.30 3.62
C VAL A 350 -1.02 17.55 4.16
N THR A 351 -0.19 18.19 3.36
CA THR A 351 0.67 19.29 3.80
C THR A 351 0.61 20.50 2.90
N GLY A 352 0.47 21.68 3.52
CA GLY A 352 0.71 22.96 2.89
C GLY A 352 2.17 23.42 3.03
N ASP A 353 2.96 22.78 3.90
CA ASP A 353 4.33 23.16 4.23
C ASP A 353 5.31 22.91 3.08
N ASP A 354 5.83 23.99 2.51
CA ASP A 354 6.72 23.95 1.35
C ASP A 354 8.05 23.23 1.64
N ARG A 355 8.51 23.20 2.90
CA ARG A 355 9.72 22.44 3.27
C ARG A 355 9.45 20.94 3.24
N LEU A 356 8.30 20.50 3.77
CA LEU A 356 7.89 19.10 3.71
C LEU A 356 7.60 18.68 2.26
N LYS A 357 6.90 19.50 1.47
CA LYS A 357 6.71 19.24 0.03
C LYS A 357 8.03 19.05 -0.70
N ALA A 358 9.02 19.91 -0.45
CA ALA A 358 10.36 19.77 -1.05
C ALA A 358 11.07 18.47 -0.60
N ARG A 359 10.92 18.05 0.66
CA ARG A 359 11.43 16.75 1.14
C ARG A 359 10.74 15.57 0.47
N LEU A 360 9.41 15.64 0.28
CA LEU A 360 8.63 14.61 -0.42
C LEU A 360 9.01 14.54 -1.91
N ARG A 361 9.31 15.68 -2.54
CA ARG A 361 9.85 15.72 -3.89
C ARG A 361 11.18 14.99 -3.98
N LYS A 362 12.11 15.30 -3.05
CA LYS A 362 13.40 14.60 -2.98
C LYS A 362 13.24 13.09 -2.74
N GLU A 363 12.26 12.69 -1.93
CA GLU A 363 11.91 11.27 -1.75
C GLU A 363 11.54 10.62 -3.09
N THR A 364 10.63 11.24 -3.86
CA THR A 364 10.24 10.71 -5.19
C THR A 364 11.40 10.70 -6.19
N GLU A 365 12.23 11.75 -6.22
CA GLU A 365 13.41 11.83 -7.09
C GLU A 365 14.43 10.73 -6.75
N ASN A 366 14.64 10.44 -5.46
CA ASN A 366 15.51 9.35 -5.01
C ASN A 366 14.97 7.97 -5.44
N LEU A 367 13.65 7.76 -5.36
CA LEU A 367 13.02 6.52 -5.84
C LEU A 367 13.12 6.38 -7.36
N GLU A 368 13.17 7.48 -8.10
CA GLU A 368 13.31 7.45 -9.56
C GLU A 368 14.76 7.37 -10.05
N ALA A 369 15.75 7.63 -9.20
CA ALA A 369 17.16 7.75 -9.58
C ALA A 369 17.72 6.49 -10.27
N ASP A 370 17.35 5.30 -9.78
CA ASP A 370 17.73 4.01 -10.35
C ASP A 370 16.55 3.37 -11.14
N ALA A 371 15.56 4.17 -11.59
CA ALA A 371 14.37 3.69 -12.28
C ALA A 371 14.34 4.11 -13.75
N THR A 372 14.15 3.15 -14.65
CA THR A 372 14.12 3.36 -16.11
C THR A 372 12.71 3.22 -16.66
N ILE A 373 12.33 4.08 -17.60
CA ILE A 373 11.05 3.98 -18.31
C ILE A 373 10.95 2.62 -18.99
N THR A 374 9.81 1.96 -18.82
CA THR A 374 9.52 0.64 -19.37
C THR A 374 8.32 0.73 -20.30
N THR A 375 8.53 0.31 -21.55
CA THR A 375 7.50 0.34 -22.60
C THR A 375 6.88 -1.04 -22.84
N GLN A 376 5.82 -1.10 -23.64
CA GLN A 376 5.23 -2.38 -24.06
C GLN A 376 6.23 -3.24 -24.85
N ASP A 377 7.13 -2.61 -25.61
CA ASP A 377 8.14 -3.31 -26.41
C ASP A 377 9.26 -3.87 -25.53
N ASP A 378 9.67 -3.14 -24.49
CA ASP A 378 10.63 -3.64 -23.50
C ASP A 378 10.11 -4.92 -22.82
N LEU A 379 8.84 -4.93 -22.44
CA LEU A 379 8.18 -6.10 -21.83
C LEU A 379 7.95 -7.26 -22.81
N ALA A 380 8.15 -7.05 -24.11
CA ALA A 380 8.01 -8.08 -25.15
C ALA A 380 9.35 -8.75 -25.53
N LYS A 381 10.49 -8.23 -25.05
CA LYS A 381 11.83 -8.78 -25.27
C LYS A 381 11.94 -10.24 -24.78
N VAL A 382 12.87 -10.99 -25.37
CA VAL A 382 12.99 -12.45 -25.19
C VAL A 382 13.25 -12.83 -23.72
N ASP A 383 14.14 -12.10 -23.06
CA ASP A 383 14.47 -12.22 -21.64
C ASP A 383 13.30 -11.85 -20.71
N ARG A 384 12.28 -11.17 -21.24
CA ARG A 384 11.05 -10.75 -20.55
C ARG A 384 9.84 -11.63 -20.90
N ARG A 385 9.98 -12.61 -21.81
CA ARG A 385 8.84 -13.44 -22.25
C ARG A 385 8.31 -14.32 -21.13
N VAL A 386 7.08 -14.01 -20.73
CA VAL A 386 6.33 -14.79 -19.74
C VAL A 386 5.92 -16.14 -20.33
N GLY A 387 6.50 -17.22 -19.81
CA GLY A 387 6.24 -18.60 -20.25
C GLY A 387 4.81 -19.08 -19.96
N LEU A 388 4.36 -20.09 -20.70
CA LEU A 388 2.99 -20.63 -20.62
C LEU A 388 2.61 -21.09 -19.21
N ARG A 389 3.54 -21.69 -18.47
CA ARG A 389 3.31 -22.14 -17.08
C ARG A 389 2.92 -20.98 -16.16
N VAL A 390 3.58 -19.83 -16.29
CA VAL A 390 3.29 -18.62 -15.50
C VAL A 390 1.91 -18.07 -15.84
N ARG A 391 1.56 -18.03 -17.13
CA ARG A 391 0.24 -17.58 -17.60
C ARG A 391 -0.89 -18.48 -17.09
N LEU A 392 -0.71 -19.79 -17.16
CA LEU A 392 -1.66 -20.77 -16.64
C LEU A 392 -1.80 -20.68 -15.12
N ALA A 393 -0.69 -20.51 -14.39
CA ALA A 393 -0.72 -20.32 -12.95
C ALA A 393 -1.49 -19.05 -12.56
N LEU A 394 -1.23 -17.92 -13.21
CA LEU A 394 -1.98 -16.68 -12.98
C LEU A 394 -3.47 -16.84 -13.30
N TRP A 395 -3.80 -17.45 -14.44
CA TRP A 395 -5.18 -17.71 -14.82
C TRP A 395 -5.90 -18.59 -13.79
N LEU A 396 -5.24 -19.64 -13.28
CA LEU A 396 -5.80 -20.49 -12.24
C LEU A 396 -6.06 -19.70 -10.96
N VAL A 397 -5.15 -18.81 -10.55
CA VAL A 397 -5.36 -18.00 -9.34
C VAL A 397 -6.50 -17.00 -9.52
N GLU A 398 -6.59 -16.34 -10.68
CA GLU A 398 -7.72 -15.46 -11.04
C GLU A 398 -9.05 -16.24 -11.05
N ALA A 399 -9.10 -17.40 -11.72
CA ALA A 399 -10.29 -18.23 -11.86
C ALA A 399 -10.78 -18.84 -10.53
N LEU A 400 -9.86 -19.11 -9.60
CA LEU A 400 -10.16 -19.61 -8.25
C LEU A 400 -10.47 -18.48 -7.26
N GLY A 401 -10.56 -17.23 -7.73
CA GLY A 401 -10.86 -16.06 -6.90
C GLY A 401 -9.73 -15.67 -5.94
N GLY A 402 -8.54 -16.23 -6.12
CA GLY A 402 -7.37 -15.92 -5.31
C GLY A 402 -6.95 -14.46 -5.44
N ALA A 403 -6.35 -13.94 -4.38
CA ALA A 403 -5.81 -12.59 -4.33
C ALA A 403 -4.30 -12.64 -4.58
N LEU A 404 -3.89 -12.98 -5.80
CA LEU A 404 -2.50 -12.75 -6.21
C LEU A 404 -2.33 -11.33 -6.66
#